data_AF-A0A1H8YC85-F1
#
_entry.id   AF-A0A1H8YC85-F1
#
_cell.length_a   1.000
_cell.length_b   1.000
_cell.length_c   1.000
_cell.angle_alpha   90.00
_cell.angle_beta   90.00
_cell.angle_gamma   90.00
#
_symmetry.space_group_name_H-M   'P 1'
#
loop_
_entity.id
_entity.type
_entity.pdbx_description
1 polymer ?
#
loop_
_entity_poly.entity_id
_entity_poly.type
_entity_poly.pdbx_seq_one_letter_code
_entity_poly.pdbx_strand_id
1 'polypeptide(L)'
;MGLWDTISFTVMDSGPPPSGGFALQRDEATQLVARLQDVLDQLNDMHREAFLLCHITPPSQDPGTMIYQQALTMNAAGQPAALSYGGGHIDLQLAYVKELIARLRTALGMTEASDETQAGAIGEVSKESEGRI
;
A
#
# COMPACT_ATOMS: atom_id res chain seq x y z
N MET A 1 19.99 -9.89 -3.19
CA MET A 1 20.09 -8.42 -3.33
C MET A 1 18.70 -7.95 -3.74
N GLY A 2 17.93 -7.43 -2.79
CA GLY A 2 16.58 -6.95 -3.01
C GLY A 2 16.59 -5.57 -3.66
N LEU A 3 15.49 -5.21 -4.34
CA LEU A 3 15.30 -3.91 -5.01
C LEU A 3 15.69 -2.72 -4.11
N TRP A 4 15.44 -2.86 -2.82
CA TRP A 4 15.53 -1.77 -1.85
C TRP A 4 16.89 -1.63 -1.15
N ASP A 5 17.80 -2.59 -1.32
CA ASP A 5 19.08 -2.62 -0.59
C ASP A 5 20.02 -1.47 -0.99
N THR A 6 19.82 -0.89 -2.17
CA THR A 6 20.68 0.15 -2.75
C THR A 6 20.00 1.52 -2.84
N ILE A 7 18.74 1.64 -2.43
CA ILE A 7 17.94 2.86 -2.57
C ILE A 7 17.86 3.59 -1.24
N SER A 8 18.48 4.77 -1.16
CA SER A 8 18.38 5.70 -0.03
C SER A 8 17.37 6.82 -0.31
N PHE A 9 16.68 7.25 0.75
CA PHE A 9 15.80 8.42 0.75
C PHE A 9 16.29 9.40 1.80
N THR A 10 16.44 10.66 1.40
CA THR A 10 16.90 11.75 2.27
C THR A 10 15.90 12.88 2.22
N VAL A 11 15.47 13.35 3.40
CA VAL A 11 14.66 14.56 3.52
C VAL A 11 15.56 15.74 3.80
N MET A 12 15.36 16.84 3.07
CA MET A 12 16.14 18.05 3.20
C MET A 12 15.26 19.22 3.64
N ASP A 13 15.79 20.06 4.52
CA ASP A 13 15.18 21.35 4.88
C ASP A 13 15.71 22.49 3.98
N SER A 14 16.97 22.43 3.55
CA SER A 14 17.56 23.31 2.53
C SER A 14 18.91 22.76 2.02
N GLY A 15 19.39 23.24 0.86
CA GLY A 15 20.69 22.89 0.30
C GLY A 15 20.62 21.98 -0.94
N PRO A 16 21.77 21.73 -1.60
CA PRO A 16 21.82 20.87 -2.78
C PRO A 16 21.57 19.41 -2.40
N PRO A 17 20.92 18.63 -3.29
CA PRO A 17 20.67 17.22 -3.05
C PRO A 17 21.98 16.44 -2.87
N PRO A 18 22.03 15.44 -1.96
CA PRO A 18 23.16 14.55 -1.84
C PRO A 18 23.43 13.82 -3.16
N SER A 19 24.69 13.43 -3.38
CA SER A 19 25.06 12.62 -4.54
C SER A 19 24.57 11.18 -4.33
N GLY A 20 23.47 10.82 -4.99
CA GLY A 20 22.90 9.48 -4.98
C GLY A 20 21.64 9.34 -4.11
N GLY A 21 20.76 8.42 -4.49
CA GLY A 21 19.45 8.22 -3.86
C GLY A 21 18.41 9.26 -4.27
N PHE A 22 17.29 9.28 -3.57
CA PHE A 22 16.22 10.26 -3.74
C PHE A 22 16.30 11.31 -2.63
N ALA A 23 16.26 12.58 -3.04
CA ALA A 23 16.23 13.70 -2.13
C ALA A 23 14.93 14.46 -2.33
N LEU A 24 14.19 14.67 -1.24
CA LEU A 24 12.89 15.36 -1.23
C LEU A 24 12.95 16.48 -0.21
N GLN A 25 12.28 17.60 -0.50
CA GLN A 25 12.00 18.56 0.56
C GLN A 25 11.03 17.94 1.57
N ARG A 26 11.08 18.40 2.83
CA ARG A 26 10.20 17.88 3.89
C ARG A 26 8.72 17.91 3.48
N ASP A 27 8.23 19.04 2.98
CA ASP A 27 6.83 19.19 2.57
C ASP A 27 6.47 18.27 1.39
N GLU A 28 7.38 18.08 0.44
CA GLU A 28 7.19 17.16 -0.69
C GLU A 28 7.11 15.71 -0.22
N ALA A 29 8.00 15.31 0.70
CA ALA A 29 8.00 13.98 1.29
C ALA A 29 6.72 13.70 2.10
N THR A 30 6.26 14.67 2.90
CA THR A 30 4.99 14.55 3.65
C THR A 30 3.80 14.42 2.71
N GLN A 31 3.72 15.26 1.66
CA GLN A 31 2.66 15.15 0.66
C GLN A 31 2.71 13.83 -0.11
N LEU A 32 3.91 13.34 -0.42
CA LEU A 32 4.08 12.07 -1.11
C LEU A 32 3.62 10.90 -0.24
N VAL A 33 3.94 10.90 1.06
CA VAL A 33 3.45 9.88 2.01
C VAL A 33 1.92 9.87 2.03
N ALA A 34 1.27 11.03 2.12
CA ALA A 34 -0.19 11.12 2.12
C ALA A 34 -0.81 10.53 0.83
N ARG A 35 -0.27 10.90 -0.35
CA ARG A 35 -0.75 10.34 -1.61
C ARG A 35 -0.51 8.83 -1.72
N LEU A 36 0.62 8.34 -1.20
CA LEU A 36 0.91 6.91 -1.20
C LEU A 36 -0.01 6.14 -0.25
N GLN A 37 -0.47 6.75 0.85
CA GLN A 37 -1.48 6.17 1.73
C GLN A 37 -2.82 6.02 0.99
N ASP A 38 -3.26 7.04 0.25
CA ASP A 38 -4.47 6.94 -0.59
C ASP A 38 -4.36 5.82 -1.63
N VAL A 39 -3.18 5.65 -2.24
CA VAL A 39 -2.89 4.56 -3.18
C VAL A 39 -2.89 3.20 -2.47
N LEU A 40 -2.33 3.12 -1.27
CA LEU A 40 -2.32 1.90 -0.46
C LEU A 40 -3.75 1.46 -0.13
N ASP A 41 -4.63 2.38 0.22
CA ASP A 41 -6.04 2.09 0.49
C ASP A 41 -6.75 1.56 -0.76
N GLN A 42 -6.56 2.21 -1.91
CA GLN A 42 -7.09 1.72 -3.18
C GLN A 42 -6.57 0.32 -3.54
N LEU A 43 -5.28 0.06 -3.31
CA LEU A 43 -4.69 -1.26 -3.53
C LEU A 43 -5.26 -2.31 -2.57
N ASN A 44 -5.54 -1.95 -1.31
CA ASN A 44 -6.18 -2.86 -0.36
C ASN A 44 -7.60 -3.20 -0.78
N ASP A 45 -8.36 -2.24 -1.32
CA ASP A 45 -9.71 -2.50 -1.83
C ASP A 45 -9.67 -3.41 -3.05
N MET A 46 -8.79 -3.11 -4.02
CA MET A 46 -8.57 -4.00 -5.17
C MET A 46 -8.10 -5.39 -4.76
N HIS A 47 -7.26 -5.50 -3.72
CA HIS A 47 -6.81 -6.79 -3.21
C HIS A 47 -7.97 -7.61 -2.63
N ARG A 48 -8.92 -6.98 -1.91
CA ARG A 48 -10.13 -7.67 -1.42
C ARG A 48 -10.98 -8.16 -2.58
N GLU A 49 -11.18 -7.33 -3.61
CA GLU A 49 -11.96 -7.71 -4.79
C GLU A 49 -11.27 -8.84 -5.56
N ALA A 50 -9.96 -8.74 -5.79
CA ALA A 50 -9.17 -9.77 -6.45
C ALA A 50 -9.18 -11.08 -5.67
N PHE A 51 -9.11 -11.03 -4.33
CA PHE A 51 -9.25 -12.21 -3.50
C PHE A 51 -10.59 -12.92 -3.74
N LEU A 52 -11.70 -12.18 -3.79
CA LEU A 52 -13.02 -12.76 -4.10
C LEU A 52 -13.07 -13.35 -5.51
N LEU A 53 -12.48 -12.66 -6.51
CA LEU A 53 -12.40 -13.14 -7.88
C LEU A 53 -11.51 -14.37 -8.04
N CYS A 54 -10.47 -14.53 -7.24
CA CYS A 54 -9.65 -15.75 -7.25
C CYS A 54 -10.35 -16.94 -6.60
N HIS A 55 -11.39 -16.71 -5.80
CA HIS A 55 -12.13 -17.72 -5.06
C HIS A 55 -13.58 -17.89 -5.53
N ILE A 56 -13.90 -17.55 -6.79
CA ILE A 56 -15.26 -17.73 -7.30
C ILE A 56 -15.67 -19.20 -7.19
N THR A 57 -16.85 -19.44 -6.64
CA THR A 57 -17.48 -20.76 -6.64
C THR A 57 -18.26 -20.90 -7.96
N PRO A 58 -18.11 -22.02 -8.68
CA PRO A 58 -18.86 -22.24 -9.91
C PRO A 58 -20.37 -22.26 -9.63
N PRO A 59 -21.21 -21.58 -10.45
CA PRO A 59 -22.66 -21.48 -10.23
C PRO A 59 -23.41 -22.82 -10.41
N SER A 60 -22.78 -23.81 -11.03
CA SER A 60 -23.30 -25.16 -11.24
C SER A 60 -22.14 -26.17 -11.27
N GLN A 61 -22.46 -27.44 -11.04
CA GLN A 61 -21.50 -28.55 -11.10
C GLN A 61 -21.42 -29.20 -12.49
N ASP A 62 -21.99 -28.56 -13.52
CA ASP A 62 -21.87 -29.09 -14.87
C ASP A 62 -20.42 -28.95 -15.37
N PRO A 63 -19.94 -29.88 -16.24
CA PRO A 63 -18.55 -29.88 -16.68
C PRO A 63 -18.11 -28.56 -17.33
N GLY A 64 -18.98 -27.88 -18.07
CA GLY A 64 -18.65 -26.64 -18.76
C GLY A 64 -18.39 -25.50 -17.79
N THR A 65 -19.23 -25.38 -16.77
CA THR A 65 -19.11 -24.36 -15.73
C THR A 65 -17.87 -24.55 -14.86
N MET A 66 -17.55 -25.80 -14.50
CA MET A 66 -16.33 -26.14 -13.78
C MET A 66 -15.07 -25.82 -14.59
N ILE A 67 -15.06 -26.17 -15.89
CA ILE A 67 -13.95 -25.86 -16.80
C ILE A 67 -13.77 -24.34 -16.94
N TYR A 68 -14.87 -23.59 -17.07
CA TYR A 68 -14.81 -22.13 -17.18
C TYR A 68 -14.23 -21.50 -15.91
N GLN A 69 -14.71 -21.90 -14.72
CA GLN A 69 -14.18 -21.42 -13.45
C GLN A 69 -12.70 -21.77 -13.28
N GLN A 70 -12.30 -22.98 -13.66
CA GLN A 70 -10.90 -23.38 -13.64
C GLN A 70 -10.07 -22.51 -14.58
N ALA A 71 -10.51 -22.28 -15.83
CA ALA A 71 -9.77 -21.47 -16.81
C ALA A 71 -9.54 -20.00 -16.38
N LEU A 72 -10.36 -19.47 -15.47
CA LEU A 72 -10.20 -18.12 -14.91
C LEU A 72 -9.13 -18.04 -13.81
N THR A 73 -8.91 -19.14 -13.08
CA THR A 73 -8.03 -19.21 -11.91
C THR A 73 -6.73 -19.99 -12.18
N MET A 74 -6.76 -20.95 -13.10
CA MET A 74 -5.68 -21.84 -13.47
C MET A 74 -5.70 -22.18 -14.97
N ASN A 75 -4.56 -22.07 -15.64
CA ASN A 75 -4.44 -22.41 -17.06
C ASN A 75 -4.29 -23.94 -17.27
N ALA A 76 -4.33 -24.39 -18.53
CA ALA A 76 -4.21 -25.81 -18.87
C ALA A 76 -2.88 -26.48 -18.45
N ALA A 77 -1.85 -25.68 -18.11
CA ALA A 77 -0.56 -26.14 -17.61
C ALA A 77 -0.46 -26.12 -16.06
N GLY A 78 -1.56 -25.82 -15.36
CA GLY A 78 -1.59 -25.75 -13.89
C GLY A 78 -1.02 -24.46 -13.30
N GLN A 79 -0.81 -23.42 -14.12
CA GLN A 79 -0.27 -22.13 -13.68
C GLN A 79 -1.39 -21.11 -13.42
N PRO A 80 -1.14 -20.03 -12.66
CA PRO A 80 -2.12 -18.95 -12.47
C PRO A 80 -2.68 -18.44 -13.81
N ALA A 81 -4.01 -18.45 -13.94
CA ALA A 81 -4.69 -17.79 -15.06
C ALA A 81 -4.95 -16.31 -14.75
N ALA A 82 -5.72 -15.63 -15.60
CA ALA A 82 -5.86 -14.17 -15.58
C ALA A 82 -6.23 -13.57 -14.21
N LEU A 83 -7.18 -14.18 -13.48
CA LEU A 83 -7.59 -13.65 -12.17
C LEU A 83 -6.49 -13.83 -11.12
N SER A 84 -5.93 -15.04 -11.03
CA SER A 84 -4.84 -15.35 -10.09
C SER A 84 -3.56 -14.56 -10.40
N TYR A 85 -3.25 -14.33 -11.68
CA TYR A 85 -2.13 -13.49 -12.11
C TYR A 85 -2.35 -12.02 -11.73
N GLY A 86 -3.56 -11.49 -11.96
CA GLY A 86 -3.94 -10.13 -11.54
C GLY A 86 -3.84 -9.93 -10.03
N GLY A 87 -4.33 -10.89 -9.24
CA GLY A 87 -4.20 -10.89 -7.78
C GLY A 87 -2.75 -10.83 -7.33
N GLY A 88 -1.88 -11.66 -7.89
CA GLY A 88 -0.45 -11.63 -7.58
C GLY A 88 0.25 -10.32 -7.96
N HIS A 89 -0.24 -9.59 -8.98
CA HIS A 89 0.29 -8.28 -9.31
C HIS A 89 -0.08 -7.22 -8.27
N ILE A 90 -1.29 -7.28 -7.72
CA ILE A 90 -1.73 -6.40 -6.64
C ILE A 90 -0.89 -6.66 -5.38
N ASP A 91 -0.55 -7.91 -5.07
CA ASP A 91 0.34 -8.25 -3.95
C ASP A 91 1.71 -7.59 -4.06
N LEU A 92 2.29 -7.60 -5.27
CA LEU A 92 3.58 -6.95 -5.54
C LEU A 92 3.48 -5.43 -5.40
N GLN A 93 2.39 -4.82 -5.88
CA GLN A 93 2.15 -3.39 -5.73
C GLN A 93 1.97 -2.99 -4.26
N LEU A 94 1.22 -3.78 -3.48
CA LEU A 94 1.06 -3.60 -2.04
C LEU A 94 2.41 -3.67 -1.31
N ALA A 95 3.22 -4.68 -1.60
CA ALA A 95 4.54 -4.82 -0.99
C ALA A 95 5.46 -3.63 -1.34
N TYR A 96 5.43 -3.19 -2.59
CA TYR A 96 6.21 -2.03 -3.05
C TYR A 96 5.78 -0.73 -2.35
N VAL A 97 4.49 -0.42 -2.34
CA VAL A 97 3.98 0.84 -1.76
C VAL A 97 4.19 0.87 -0.24
N LYS A 98 3.99 -0.26 0.46
CA LYS A 98 4.26 -0.36 1.90
C LYS A 98 5.71 -0.06 2.24
N GLU A 99 6.65 -0.66 1.50
CA GLU A 99 8.08 -0.42 1.72
C GLU A 99 8.47 1.04 1.38
N LEU A 100 7.92 1.61 0.31
CA LEU A 100 8.16 3.01 -0.05
C LEU A 100 7.68 3.97 1.04
N ILE A 101 6.47 3.78 1.56
CA ILE A 101 5.93 4.58 2.67
C ILE A 101 6.82 4.45 3.90
N ALA A 102 7.24 3.24 4.26
CA ALA A 102 8.09 2.99 5.43
C ALA A 102 9.43 3.74 5.34
N ARG A 103 10.06 3.74 4.15
CA ARG A 103 11.31 4.46 3.91
C ARG A 103 11.15 5.98 3.95
N LEU A 104 10.09 6.50 3.34
CA LEU A 104 9.81 7.94 3.37
C LEU A 104 9.50 8.43 4.79
N ARG A 105 8.73 7.66 5.57
CA ARG A 105 8.47 7.94 6.98
C ARG A 105 9.75 7.92 7.82
N THR A 106 10.61 6.92 7.59
CA THR A 106 11.92 6.85 8.25
C THR A 106 12.79 8.07 7.91
N ALA A 107 12.83 8.47 6.63
CA ALA A 107 13.57 9.65 6.19
C ALA A 107 13.01 10.98 6.75
N LEU A 108 11.70 11.05 6.99
CA LEU A 108 11.03 12.16 7.67
C LEU A 108 11.26 12.18 9.19
N GLY A 109 11.84 11.12 9.76
CA GLY A 109 11.94 10.93 11.21
C GLY A 109 10.61 10.56 11.87
N MET A 110 9.60 10.17 11.09
CA MET A 110 8.30 9.69 11.56
C MET A 110 8.40 8.19 11.85
N THR A 111 9.03 7.81 12.95
CA THR A 111 8.96 6.43 13.45
C THR A 111 7.73 6.24 14.35
N GLU A 112 7.29 5.00 14.55
CA GLU A 112 5.99 4.61 15.11
C GLU A 112 5.60 5.28 16.45
N ALA A 113 6.54 5.87 17.18
CA ALA A 113 6.27 6.67 18.37
C ALA A 113 5.54 8.01 18.09
N SER A 114 5.55 8.52 16.86
CA SER A 114 4.98 9.84 16.55
C SER A 114 3.46 9.82 16.28
N ASP A 115 2.89 8.70 15.81
CA ASP A 115 1.47 8.65 15.40
C ASP A 115 0.52 8.57 16.63
N GLU A 116 0.93 7.97 17.75
CA GLU A 116 0.13 7.96 19.00
C GLU A 116 -0.05 9.37 19.58
N THR A 117 0.94 10.25 19.38
CA THR A 117 0.90 11.60 19.96
C THR A 117 -0.03 12.53 19.18
N GLN A 118 -0.18 12.33 17.87
CA GLN A 118 -1.01 13.19 17.02
C GLN A 118 -2.50 12.81 17.04
N ALA A 119 -2.81 11.51 17.18
CA ALA A 119 -4.18 11.07 17.43
C ALA A 119 -4.69 11.49 18.83
N GLY A 120 -3.81 11.54 19.84
CA GLY A 120 -4.12 12.04 21.17
C GLY A 120 -4.41 13.54 21.22
N ALA A 121 -3.63 14.36 20.51
CA ALA A 121 -3.77 15.82 20.51
C ALA A 121 -5.09 16.30 19.88
N ILE A 122 -5.61 15.61 18.86
CA ILE A 122 -6.91 15.93 18.23
C ILE A 122 -8.08 15.53 19.16
N GLY A 123 -7.91 14.47 19.94
CA GLY A 123 -8.89 14.01 20.93
C GLY A 123 -8.99 14.90 22.18
N GLU A 124 -7.92 15.58 22.57
CA GLU A 124 -7.90 16.47 23.74
C GLU A 124 -8.51 17.85 23.43
N VAL A 125 -8.17 18.46 22.29
CA VAL A 125 -8.70 19.78 21.88
C VAL A 125 -10.22 19.75 21.65
N SER A 126 -10.76 18.60 21.23
CA SER A 126 -12.20 18.43 21.04
C SER A 126 -12.98 18.40 22.35
N LYS A 127 -12.37 17.96 23.47
CA LYS A 127 -13.05 17.88 24.78
C LYS A 127 -13.04 19.18 25.58
N GLU A 128 -12.12 20.10 25.27
CA GLU A 128 -12.01 21.38 26.00
C GLU A 128 -12.98 22.46 25.49
N SER A 129 -13.61 22.27 24.32
CA SER A 129 -14.54 23.23 23.73
C SER A 129 -16.03 23.01 24.06
N GLU A 130 -16.40 21.90 24.72
CA GLU A 130 -17.79 21.57 25.10
C GLU A 130 -18.14 21.89 26.56
N GLY A 131 -17.23 22.53 27.33
CA GLY A 131 -17.38 22.73 28.78
C GLY A 131 -17.62 24.17 29.25
N ARG A 132 -17.95 25.12 28.37
CA ARG A 132 -18.13 26.53 28.77
C ARG A 132 -19.36 27.16 28.11
N ILE A 133 -20.52 26.92 28.71
CA ILE A 133 -21.75 27.75 28.62
C ILE A 133 -22.39 27.83 30.00
#